data_AF-A0A1B1PK04-F1
#
_entry.id   AF-A0A1B1PK04-F1
#
_cell.length_a   1.000
_cell.length_b   1.000
_cell.length_c   1.000
_cell.angle_alpha   90.00
_cell.angle_beta   90.00
_cell.angle_gamma   90.00
#
_symmetry.space_group_name_H-M   'P 1'
#
loop_
_entity.id
_entity.type
_entity.pdbx_description
1 polymer ?
#
loop_
_entity_poly.entity_id
_entity_poly.type
_entity_poly.pdbx_seq_one_letter_code
_entity_poly.pdbx_strand_id
1 'polypeptide(L)'
;MTDYTRIARDGLWDNNVVFGQLLALCPLLAVTGTATNGLGMGLATTAVLIASGLAVSLLRHVITPDIRIPAFVLIIACLVTAVDMGLNAFAHELHRQLGLFIPLIVTNCAILGRAEAFASRQHPIAAGWDGLMMGLGFTAALVLLGALREILGAGTIFAGASVLLGPSFGFLETTVIPGYQGFLLMILPPGGFLVLGGLLALKALLDRRSTQSAAGRGSADPARVFTAVGVLQPEPDMGEMGESE
;
A
#
# COMPACT_ATOMS: atom_id res chain seq x y z
N MET A 1 -18.06 7.82 17.80
CA MET A 1 -17.51 6.50 18.17
C MET A 1 -16.59 6.10 17.04
N THR A 2 -15.31 5.83 17.30
CA THR A 2 -14.35 5.56 16.22
C THR A 2 -14.68 4.20 15.62
N ASP A 3 -15.29 4.17 14.44
CA ASP A 3 -15.72 2.93 13.78
C ASP A 3 -14.50 2.17 13.21
N TYR A 4 -13.90 1.33 14.05
CA TYR A 4 -12.78 0.45 13.68
C TYR A 4 -13.12 -0.45 12.49
N THR A 5 -14.40 -0.85 12.35
CA THR A 5 -14.90 -1.65 11.23
C THR A 5 -14.86 -0.88 9.90
N ARG A 6 -15.08 0.45 9.94
CA ARG A 6 -14.99 1.30 8.74
C ARG A 6 -13.53 1.47 8.32
N ILE A 7 -12.62 1.67 9.28
CA ILE A 7 -11.17 1.74 9.03
C ILE A 7 -10.64 0.43 8.42
N ALA A 8 -11.09 -0.72 8.93
CA ALA A 8 -10.69 -2.02 8.41
C ALA A 8 -11.20 -2.25 6.97
N ARG A 9 -12.45 -1.86 6.68
CA ARG A 9 -13.05 -2.01 5.35
C ARG A 9 -12.41 -1.03 4.33
N ASP A 10 -12.14 0.19 4.75
CA ASP A 10 -11.50 1.23 3.93
C ASP A 10 -10.05 0.83 3.60
N GLY A 11 -9.26 0.34 4.57
CA GLY A 11 -7.87 -0.08 4.32
C GLY A 11 -7.75 -1.32 3.42
N LEU A 12 -8.72 -2.24 3.48
CA LEU A 12 -8.63 -3.53 2.81
C LEU A 12 -9.31 -3.56 1.42
N TRP A 13 -10.41 -2.83 1.21
CA TRP A 13 -11.23 -2.96 -0.01
C TRP A 13 -11.57 -1.62 -0.68
N ASP A 14 -12.13 -0.67 0.06
CA ASP A 14 -12.74 0.53 -0.53
C ASP A 14 -11.69 1.63 -0.82
N ASN A 15 -10.64 1.77 -0.02
CA ASN A 15 -9.61 2.81 -0.13
C ASN A 15 -8.18 2.27 0.06
N ASN A 16 -7.91 1.09 -0.53
CA ASN A 16 -6.56 0.50 -0.51
C ASN A 16 -5.55 1.46 -1.16
N VAL A 17 -4.41 1.68 -0.51
CA VAL A 17 -3.32 2.60 -0.89
C VAL A 17 -2.93 2.49 -2.38
N VAL A 18 -2.87 1.26 -2.89
CA VAL A 18 -2.43 0.98 -4.26
C VAL A 18 -3.54 1.18 -5.28
N PHE A 19 -4.76 0.69 -5.00
CA PHE A 19 -5.84 0.65 -5.99
C PHE A 19 -6.79 1.86 -5.92
N GLY A 20 -6.85 2.54 -4.78
CA GLY A 20 -7.68 3.74 -4.59
C GLY A 20 -6.87 5.01 -4.75
N GLN A 21 -5.71 5.12 -4.09
CA GLN A 21 -4.94 6.37 -4.05
C GLN A 21 -3.78 6.43 -5.05
N LEU A 22 -3.43 5.31 -5.69
CA LEU A 22 -2.28 5.19 -6.60
C LEU A 22 -0.96 5.66 -5.95
N LEU A 23 -0.86 5.56 -4.62
CA LEU A 23 0.35 5.87 -3.86
C LEU A 23 1.22 4.61 -3.77
N ALA A 24 2.52 4.80 -3.50
CA ALA A 24 3.52 3.74 -3.38
C ALA A 24 3.86 2.97 -4.67
N LEU A 25 3.79 3.63 -5.84
CA LEU A 25 4.20 3.03 -7.11
C LEU A 25 5.71 2.69 -7.17
N CYS A 26 6.56 3.50 -6.53
CA CYS A 26 8.01 3.29 -6.54
C CYS A 26 8.43 1.92 -5.95
N PRO A 27 8.06 1.57 -4.70
CA PRO A 27 8.38 0.26 -4.15
C PRO A 27 7.63 -0.88 -4.87
N LEU A 28 6.42 -0.60 -5.36
CA LEU A 28 5.62 -1.57 -6.09
C LEU A 28 6.30 -2.02 -7.38
N LEU A 29 6.76 -1.10 -8.22
CA LEU A 29 7.36 -1.46 -9.51
C LEU A 29 8.73 -2.13 -9.35
N ALA A 30 9.50 -1.69 -8.35
CA ALA A 30 10.85 -2.15 -8.10
C ALA A 30 10.92 -3.60 -7.59
N VAL A 31 9.97 -4.02 -6.75
CA VAL A 31 10.13 -5.25 -5.95
C VAL A 31 9.08 -6.33 -6.24
N THR A 32 8.04 -6.01 -7.01
CA THR A 32 7.06 -7.02 -7.49
C THR A 32 7.59 -7.88 -8.64
N GLY A 33 8.90 -8.04 -8.79
CA GLY A 33 9.47 -9.01 -9.72
C GLY A 33 9.21 -10.46 -9.29
N THR A 34 9.08 -10.71 -7.99
CA THR A 34 8.69 -11.98 -7.39
C THR A 34 7.70 -11.75 -6.25
N ALA A 35 6.84 -12.73 -5.97
CA ALA A 35 5.87 -12.68 -4.88
C ALA A 35 6.57 -12.64 -3.50
N THR A 36 7.71 -13.32 -3.37
CA THR A 36 8.51 -13.42 -2.14
C THR A 36 9.08 -12.07 -1.71
N ASN A 37 9.67 -11.33 -2.65
CA ASN A 37 10.21 -10.01 -2.40
C ASN A 37 9.11 -9.00 -2.11
N GLY A 38 7.98 -9.09 -2.83
CA GLY A 38 6.79 -8.30 -2.56
C GLY A 38 6.24 -8.51 -1.13
N LEU A 39 6.20 -9.77 -0.67
CA LEU A 39 5.78 -10.10 0.70
C LEU A 39 6.75 -9.51 1.74
N GLY A 40 8.05 -9.72 1.59
CA GLY A 40 9.05 -9.23 2.53
C GLY A 40 9.02 -7.70 2.66
N MET A 41 8.93 -6.99 1.53
CA MET A 41 8.91 -5.54 1.53
C MET A 41 7.58 -4.96 2.02
N GLY A 42 6.46 -5.63 1.74
CA GLY A 42 5.14 -5.27 2.29
C GLY A 42 5.08 -5.42 3.81
N LEU A 43 5.58 -6.53 4.36
CA LEU A 43 5.63 -6.75 5.81
C LEU A 43 6.54 -5.73 6.51
N ALA A 44 7.73 -5.47 5.95
CA ALA A 44 8.61 -4.43 6.47
C ALA A 44 7.93 -3.04 6.46
N THR A 45 7.28 -2.69 5.36
CA THR A 45 6.53 -1.42 5.23
C THR A 45 5.36 -1.34 6.21
N THR A 46 4.67 -2.46 6.48
CA THR A 46 3.57 -2.53 7.47
C THR A 46 4.08 -2.25 8.88
N ALA A 47 5.21 -2.84 9.27
CA ALA A 47 5.82 -2.56 10.56
C ALA A 47 6.20 -1.08 10.71
N VAL A 48 6.78 -0.49 9.65
CA VAL A 48 7.13 0.94 9.62
C VAL A 48 5.88 1.82 9.65
N LEU A 49 4.80 1.48 8.95
CA LEU A 49 3.52 2.22 8.97
C LEU A 49 2.91 2.28 10.36
N ILE A 50 2.89 1.16 11.07
CA ILE A 50 2.38 1.09 12.45
C ILE A 50 3.25 1.96 13.37
N ALA A 51 4.57 1.76 13.34
CA ALA A 51 5.50 2.47 14.21
C ALA A 51 5.52 3.98 13.94
N SER A 52 5.52 4.39 12.67
CA SER A 52 5.51 5.80 12.26
C SER A 52 4.17 6.47 12.57
N GLY A 53 3.04 5.78 12.36
CA GLY A 53 1.72 6.29 12.74
C GLY A 53 1.60 6.54 14.25
N LEU A 54 2.14 5.63 15.07
CA LEU A 54 2.23 5.82 16.52
C LEU A 54 3.16 7.00 16.88
N ALA A 55 4.39 6.99 16.38
CA ALA A 55 5.38 8.02 16.71
C ALA A 55 4.92 9.43 16.31
N VAL A 56 4.40 9.60 15.09
CA VAL A 56 3.90 10.89 14.60
C VAL A 56 2.71 11.39 15.42
N SER A 57 1.79 10.50 15.80
CA SER A 57 0.64 10.87 16.62
C SER A 57 1.04 11.32 18.03
N LEU A 58 2.09 10.74 18.62
CA LEU A 58 2.65 11.19 19.91
C LEU A 58 3.36 12.54 19.79
N LEU A 59 4.19 12.70 18.75
CA LEU A 59 5.05 13.89 18.58
C LEU A 59 4.31 15.10 17.98
N ARG A 60 3.06 14.94 17.53
CA ARG A 60 2.30 15.98 16.82
C ARG A 60 2.21 17.34 17.53
N HIS A 61 2.21 17.37 18.87
CA HIS A 61 2.10 18.61 19.64
C HIS A 61 3.42 19.38 19.76
N VAL A 62 4.55 18.72 19.47
CA VAL A 62 5.90 19.32 19.53
C VAL A 62 6.31 19.90 18.17
N ILE A 63 5.67 19.44 17.08
CA ILE A 63 6.07 19.77 15.71
C ILE A 63 5.32 21.02 15.21
N THR A 64 6.08 22.07 14.91
CA THR A 64 5.58 23.30 14.28
C THR A 64 5.08 23.02 12.85
N PRO A 65 3.96 23.62 12.40
CA PRO A 65 3.39 23.38 11.07
C PRO A 65 4.38 23.61 9.92
N ASP A 66 5.26 24.61 10.02
CA ASP A 66 6.18 25.00 8.94
C ASP A 66 7.23 23.93 8.58
N ILE A 67 7.55 23.02 9.51
CA ILE A 67 8.58 21.98 9.34
C ILE A 67 8.02 20.56 9.40
N ARG A 68 6.70 20.42 9.21
CA ARG A 68 5.99 19.15 9.41
C ARG A 68 6.47 18.04 8.50
N ILE A 69 6.56 18.28 7.19
CA ILE A 69 6.95 17.25 6.21
C ILE A 69 8.38 16.76 6.46
N PRO A 70 9.41 17.64 6.58
CA PRO A 70 10.76 17.21 6.92
C PRO A 70 10.85 16.45 8.25
N ALA A 71 10.14 16.90 9.28
CA ALA A 71 10.12 16.23 10.58
C ALA A 71 9.57 14.80 10.49
N PHE A 72 8.48 14.59 9.75
CA PHE A 72 7.90 13.26 9.55
C PHE A 72 8.84 12.33 8.79
N VAL A 73 9.49 12.82 7.73
CA VAL A 73 10.47 12.03 6.96
C VAL A 73 11.65 11.62 7.85
N LEU A 74 12.13 12.49 8.74
CA LEU A 74 13.20 12.15 9.69
C LEU A 74 12.77 11.07 10.69
N ILE A 75 11.56 11.15 11.24
CA ILE A 75 11.01 10.12 12.14
C ILE A 75 10.92 8.78 11.41
N ILE A 76 10.40 8.78 10.18
CA ILE A 76 10.29 7.57 9.36
C ILE A 76 11.68 7.02 9.06
N ALA A 77 12.66 7.86 8.69
CA ALA A 77 14.03 7.43 8.40
C ALA A 77 14.66 6.72 9.60
N CYS A 78 14.56 7.27 10.81
CA CYS A 78 15.07 6.62 12.02
C CYS A 78 14.41 5.26 12.27
N LEU A 79 13.10 5.15 12.07
CA LEU A 79 12.36 3.90 12.24
C LEU A 79 12.76 2.86 11.18
N VAL A 80 12.91 3.28 9.92
CA VAL A 80 13.35 2.40 8.83
C VAL A 80 14.78 1.90 9.09
N THR A 81 15.68 2.74 9.59
CA THR A 81 17.02 2.32 9.99
C THR A 81 16.99 1.29 11.13
N ALA A 82 16.10 1.45 12.12
CA ALA A 82 15.92 0.45 13.17
C ALA A 82 15.42 -0.90 12.61
N VAL A 83 14.49 -0.86 11.65
CA VAL A 83 14.00 -2.06 10.95
C VAL A 83 15.10 -2.69 10.10
N ASP A 84 15.93 -1.90 9.42
CA ASP A 84 17.07 -2.37 8.65
C ASP A 84 18.05 -3.18 9.51
N MET A 85 18.44 -2.62 10.66
CA MET A 85 19.28 -3.31 11.63
C MET A 85 18.62 -4.59 12.17
N GLY A 86 17.30 -4.56 12.40
CA GLY A 86 16.53 -5.74 12.81
C GLY A 86 16.50 -6.83 11.74
N LEU A 87 16.31 -6.47 10.48
CA LEU A 87 16.36 -7.41 9.35
C LEU A 87 17.74 -8.04 9.21
N ASN A 88 18.81 -7.25 9.32
CA ASN A 88 20.17 -7.78 9.26
C ASN A 88 20.46 -8.76 10.41
N ALA A 89 19.88 -8.55 11.59
CA ALA A 89 20.07 -9.41 12.76
C ALA A 89 19.25 -10.72 12.71
N PHE A 90 17.99 -10.68 12.26
CA PHE A 90 17.09 -11.84 12.34
C PHE A 90 16.87 -12.54 10.99
N ALA A 91 17.03 -11.85 9.86
CA ALA A 91 16.70 -12.34 8.52
C ALA A 91 17.74 -11.90 7.48
N HIS A 92 18.99 -12.33 7.67
CA HIS A 92 20.13 -11.88 6.85
C HIS A 92 19.96 -12.14 5.34
N GLU A 93 19.36 -13.27 4.95
CA GLU A 93 19.12 -13.60 3.54
C GLU A 93 18.12 -12.63 2.89
N LEU A 94 17.08 -12.23 3.63
CA LEU A 94 16.11 -11.23 3.19
C LEU A 94 16.75 -9.84 3.12
N HIS A 95 17.59 -9.49 4.11
CA HIS A 95 18.33 -8.22 4.11
C HIS A 95 19.29 -8.12 2.92
N ARG A 96 19.92 -9.21 2.48
CA ARG A 96 20.79 -9.20 1.29
C ARG A 96 20.06 -8.81 0.01
N GLN A 97 18.81 -9.22 -0.15
CA GLN A 97 18.00 -8.89 -1.33
C GLN A 97 17.28 -7.55 -1.19
N LEU A 98 16.73 -7.26 0.00
CA LEU A 98 15.94 -6.06 0.25
C LEU A 98 16.79 -4.84 0.63
N GLY A 99 18.07 -5.00 0.98
CA GLY A 99 18.92 -3.93 1.50
C GLY A 99 18.99 -2.70 0.59
N LEU A 100 19.04 -2.90 -0.73
CA LEU A 100 18.98 -1.82 -1.72
C LEU A 100 17.59 -1.15 -1.83
N PHE A 101 16.54 -1.83 -1.39
CA PHE A 101 15.15 -1.36 -1.44
C PHE A 101 14.69 -0.69 -0.13
N ILE A 102 15.44 -0.82 0.96
CA ILE A 102 15.11 -0.18 2.24
C ILE A 102 15.01 1.36 2.14
N PRO A 103 15.89 2.08 1.40
CA PRO A 103 15.72 3.52 1.17
C PRO A 103 14.40 3.89 0.45
N LEU A 104 13.80 2.97 -0.33
CA LEU A 104 12.51 3.19 -0.97
C LEU A 104 11.35 3.17 0.03
N ILE A 105 11.54 2.58 1.22
CA ILE A 105 10.55 2.63 2.31
C ILE A 105 10.52 4.03 2.91
N VAL A 106 11.69 4.67 3.11
CA VAL A 106 11.77 6.05 3.65
C VAL A 106 11.07 7.05 2.74
N THR A 107 11.23 6.90 1.43
CA THR A 107 10.65 7.78 0.40
C THR A 107 9.27 7.32 -0.07
N ASN A 108 8.64 6.37 0.62
CA ASN A 108 7.33 5.86 0.23
C ASN A 108 6.23 6.89 0.51
N CYS A 109 5.62 7.40 -0.57
CA CYS A 109 4.56 8.39 -0.53
C CYS A 109 3.34 7.95 0.30
N ALA A 110 3.07 6.65 0.41
CA ALA A 110 1.97 6.16 1.22
C ALA A 110 2.22 6.38 2.72
N ILE A 111 3.45 6.13 3.20
CA ILE A 111 3.81 6.31 4.61
C ILE A 111 3.72 7.78 4.98
N LEU A 112 4.29 8.65 4.14
CA LEU A 112 4.25 10.10 4.36
C LEU A 112 2.81 10.64 4.31
N GLY A 113 2.03 10.24 3.29
CA GLY A 113 0.64 10.70 3.13
C GLY A 113 -0.26 10.29 4.29
N ARG A 114 -0.08 9.08 4.84
CA ARG A 114 -0.84 8.64 6.03
C ARG A 114 -0.37 9.31 7.33
N ALA A 115 0.93 9.51 7.48
CA ALA A 115 1.49 10.27 8.61
C ALA A 115 0.90 11.69 8.65
N GLU A 116 0.81 12.34 7.49
CA GLU A 116 0.26 13.70 7.38
C GLU A 116 -1.26 13.75 7.52
N ALA A 117 -2.00 12.97 6.74
CA ALA A 117 -3.46 13.07 6.68
C ALA A 117 -4.17 12.47 7.89
N PHE A 118 -3.62 11.41 8.50
CA PHE A 118 -4.30 10.67 9.57
C PHE A 118 -3.57 10.74 10.91
N ALA A 119 -2.29 10.38 10.97
CA ALA A 119 -1.55 10.29 12.23
C ALA A 119 -1.42 11.66 12.93
N SER A 120 -1.29 12.74 12.15
CA SER A 120 -1.18 14.10 12.71
C SER A 120 -2.45 14.63 13.37
N ARG A 121 -3.62 14.01 13.11
CA ARG A 121 -4.93 14.48 13.61
C ARG A 121 -5.58 13.49 14.58
N GLN A 122 -5.23 12.22 14.51
CA GLN A 122 -5.90 11.15 15.27
C GLN A 122 -5.10 10.66 16.48
N HIS A 123 -5.78 10.03 17.45
CA HIS A 123 -5.18 9.41 18.64
C HIS A 123 -4.24 8.24 18.26
N PRO A 124 -3.13 8.00 19.00
CA PRO A 124 -2.09 7.02 18.62
C PRO A 124 -2.61 5.61 18.38
N ILE A 125 -3.51 5.11 19.22
CA ILE A 125 -4.09 3.76 19.07
C ILE A 125 -4.84 3.62 17.73
N ALA A 126 -5.58 4.65 17.33
CA ALA A 126 -6.29 4.64 16.06
C ALA A 126 -5.33 4.82 14.87
N ALA A 127 -4.25 5.62 15.01
CA ALA A 127 -3.21 5.74 13.99
C ALA A 127 -2.44 4.43 13.77
N GLY A 128 -2.13 3.69 14.84
CA GLY A 128 -1.51 2.36 14.75
C GLY A 128 -2.42 1.33 14.07
N TRP A 129 -3.72 1.35 14.39
CA TRP A 129 -4.71 0.47 13.73
C TRP A 129 -4.85 0.77 12.24
N ASP A 130 -4.88 2.05 11.86
CA ASP A 130 -4.88 2.47 10.46
C ASP A 130 -3.63 1.99 9.72
N GLY A 131 -2.45 2.17 10.32
CA GLY A 131 -1.18 1.70 9.77
C GLY A 131 -1.16 0.18 9.55
N LEU A 132 -1.76 -0.60 10.46
CA LEU A 132 -1.89 -2.05 10.33
C LEU A 132 -2.80 -2.44 9.16
N MET A 133 -4.00 -1.87 9.10
CA MET A 133 -4.98 -2.21 8.04
C MET A 133 -4.48 -1.79 6.65
N MET A 134 -3.88 -0.60 6.55
CA MET A 134 -3.31 -0.11 5.28
C MET A 134 -2.05 -0.86 4.87
N GLY A 135 -1.17 -1.18 5.82
CA GLY A 135 0.01 -1.97 5.56
C GLY A 135 -0.33 -3.39 5.07
N LEU A 136 -1.34 -4.02 5.68
CA LEU A 136 -1.86 -5.31 5.21
C LEU A 136 -2.44 -5.21 3.78
N GLY A 137 -3.22 -4.16 3.49
CA GLY A 137 -3.73 -3.91 2.14
C GLY A 137 -2.64 -3.68 1.10
N PHE A 138 -1.57 -2.95 1.47
CA PHE A 138 -0.39 -2.73 0.65
C PHE A 138 0.39 -4.03 0.42
N THR A 139 0.60 -4.82 1.47
CA THR A 139 1.29 -6.13 1.40
C THR A 139 0.53 -7.08 0.49
N ALA A 140 -0.80 -7.18 0.65
CA ALA A 140 -1.64 -8.01 -0.21
C ALA A 140 -1.56 -7.57 -1.68
N ALA A 141 -1.56 -6.25 -1.95
CA ALA A 141 -1.41 -5.72 -3.29
C ALA A 141 -0.03 -6.07 -3.92
N LEU A 142 1.06 -5.94 -3.15
CA LEU A 142 2.40 -6.32 -3.61
C LEU A 142 2.52 -7.82 -3.89
N VAL A 143 1.97 -8.66 -3.02
CA VAL A 143 1.99 -10.12 -3.20
C VAL A 143 1.18 -10.52 -4.42
N LEU A 144 -0.01 -9.94 -4.60
CA LEU A 144 -0.86 -10.22 -5.77
C LEU A 144 -0.18 -9.80 -7.07
N LEU A 145 0.39 -8.59 -7.12
CA LEU A 145 1.12 -8.09 -8.29
C LEU A 145 2.37 -8.91 -8.58
N GLY A 146 3.16 -9.23 -7.54
CA GLY A 146 4.34 -10.08 -7.64
C GLY A 146 4.00 -11.45 -8.18
N ALA A 147 2.96 -12.10 -7.65
CA ALA A 147 2.50 -13.41 -8.11
C ALA A 147 2.04 -13.36 -9.57
N LEU A 148 1.26 -12.35 -9.98
CA LEU A 148 0.81 -12.22 -11.37
C LEU A 148 1.98 -11.97 -12.33
N ARG A 149 2.94 -11.11 -11.96
CA ARG A 149 4.14 -10.85 -12.76
C ARG A 149 5.03 -12.09 -12.88
N GLU A 150 5.13 -12.87 -11.81
CA GLU A 150 5.90 -14.10 -11.76
C GLU A 150 5.25 -15.22 -12.59
N ILE A 151 3.93 -15.39 -12.52
CA ILE A 151 3.17 -16.33 -13.37
C ILE A 151 3.32 -15.97 -14.84
N LEU A 152 3.14 -14.71 -15.20
CA LEU A 152 3.18 -14.24 -16.59
C LEU A 152 4.61 -14.18 -17.15
N GLY A 153 5.61 -13.96 -16.29
CA GLY A 153 7.01 -13.87 -16.66
C GLY A 153 7.72 -15.21 -16.70
N ALA A 154 7.50 -16.09 -15.73
CA ALA A 154 8.27 -17.33 -15.54
C ALA A 154 7.41 -18.61 -15.40
N GLY A 155 6.07 -18.51 -15.35
CA GLY A 155 5.18 -19.67 -15.23
C GLY A 155 5.22 -20.37 -13.86
N THR A 156 5.77 -19.71 -12.84
CA THR A 156 5.91 -20.24 -11.47
C THR A 156 5.13 -19.36 -10.47
N ILE A 157 4.68 -19.98 -9.38
CA ILE A 157 4.08 -19.30 -8.22
C ILE A 157 5.02 -19.48 -7.03
N PHE A 158 5.52 -18.38 -6.46
CA PHE A 158 6.38 -18.36 -5.26
C PHE A 158 7.73 -19.10 -5.41
N ALA A 159 8.39 -18.95 -6.56
CA ALA A 159 9.75 -19.45 -6.77
C ALA A 159 10.72 -18.85 -5.73
N GLY A 160 11.44 -19.72 -5.02
CA GLY A 160 12.41 -19.30 -4.01
C GLY A 160 11.83 -18.91 -2.64
N ALA A 161 10.55 -19.17 -2.38
CA ALA A 161 9.94 -18.97 -1.05
C ALA A 161 10.63 -19.79 0.05
N SER A 162 11.06 -20.99 -0.31
CA SER A 162 11.83 -21.91 0.54
C SER A 162 13.22 -21.38 0.93
N VAL A 163 13.83 -20.53 0.07
CA VAL A 163 15.14 -19.91 0.30
C VAL A 163 15.03 -18.62 1.12
N LEU A 164 13.94 -17.86 0.96
CA LEU A 164 13.75 -16.55 1.58
C LEU A 164 12.96 -16.55 2.91
N LEU A 165 11.98 -17.45 3.07
CA LEU A 165 11.12 -17.53 4.27
C LEU A 165 11.43 -18.77 5.14
N GLY A 166 12.39 -19.58 4.71
CA GLY A 166 12.84 -20.81 5.37
C GLY A 166 12.15 -22.08 4.84
N PRO A 167 12.65 -23.27 5.26
CA PRO A 167 12.22 -24.58 4.72
C PRO A 167 10.72 -24.87 4.93
N SER A 168 10.10 -24.28 5.94
CA SER A 168 8.69 -24.49 6.31
C SER A 168 7.68 -23.91 5.31
N PHE A 169 8.11 -23.02 4.41
CA PHE A 169 7.25 -22.44 3.36
C PHE A 169 7.42 -23.10 1.98
N GLY A 170 8.11 -24.25 1.89
CA GLY A 170 8.25 -25.02 0.65
C GLY A 170 6.93 -25.50 0.02
N PHE A 171 5.81 -25.48 0.76
CA PHE A 171 4.49 -25.85 0.24
C PHE A 171 3.88 -24.79 -0.71
N LEU A 172 4.35 -23.53 -0.69
CA LEU A 172 3.86 -22.49 -1.60
C LEU A 172 4.45 -22.58 -3.01
N GLU A 173 5.50 -23.38 -3.20
CA GLU A 173 6.23 -23.50 -4.46
C GLU A 173 5.44 -24.43 -5.41
N THR A 174 4.60 -23.85 -6.27
CA THR A 174 3.88 -24.59 -7.31
C THR A 174 4.37 -24.14 -8.67
N THR A 175 5.11 -25.02 -9.34
CA THR A 175 5.53 -24.85 -10.74
C THR A 175 4.35 -25.18 -11.65
N VAL A 176 3.67 -24.15 -12.18
CA VAL A 176 2.44 -24.33 -12.98
C VAL A 176 2.76 -24.72 -14.42
N ILE A 177 3.91 -24.32 -14.99
CA ILE A 177 4.26 -24.61 -16.39
C ILE A 177 5.76 -24.93 -16.56
N PRO A 178 6.15 -26.19 -16.84
CA PRO A 178 7.52 -26.51 -17.22
C PRO A 178 7.81 -26.05 -18.66
N GLY A 179 8.86 -25.25 -18.84
CA GLY A 179 9.39 -24.92 -20.17
C GLY A 179 8.90 -23.62 -20.83
N TYR A 180 8.35 -22.66 -20.08
CA TYR A 180 7.98 -21.36 -20.65
C TYR A 180 9.24 -20.48 -20.82
N GLN A 181 9.58 -20.11 -22.06
CA GLN A 181 10.59 -19.10 -22.32
C GLN A 181 10.01 -17.74 -21.93
N GLY A 182 10.35 -17.30 -20.72
CA GLY A 182 9.73 -16.19 -20.05
C GLY A 182 9.56 -14.93 -20.91
N PHE A 183 8.40 -14.29 -20.79
CA PHE A 183 8.12 -13.05 -21.51
C PHE A 183 8.93 -11.92 -20.85
N LEU A 184 10.09 -11.59 -21.42
CA LEU A 184 11.06 -10.64 -20.84
C LEU A 184 10.45 -9.26 -20.54
N LEU A 185 9.46 -8.85 -21.34
CA LEU A 185 8.72 -7.61 -21.16
C LEU A 185 7.88 -7.58 -19.86
N MET A 186 7.50 -8.76 -19.33
CA MET A 186 6.76 -8.90 -18.09
C MET A 186 7.61 -8.68 -16.83
N ILE A 187 8.89 -9.05 -16.92
CA ILE A 187 9.86 -8.97 -15.83
C ILE A 187 10.33 -7.52 -15.66
N LEU A 188 10.40 -6.76 -16.75
CA LEU A 188 10.78 -5.34 -16.74
C LEU A 188 9.67 -4.42 -16.15
N PRO A 189 10.01 -3.19 -15.70
CA PRO A 189 9.05 -2.21 -15.18
C PRO A 189 7.78 -1.98 -16.03
N PRO A 190 7.82 -1.91 -17.39
CA PRO A 190 6.61 -1.85 -18.22
C PRO A 190 5.61 -2.98 -17.94
N GLY A 191 6.07 -4.20 -17.67
CA GLY A 191 5.20 -5.31 -17.29
C GLY A 191 4.43 -5.06 -15.99
N GLY A 192 5.08 -4.41 -15.01
CA GLY A 192 4.42 -4.02 -13.76
C GLY A 192 3.27 -3.03 -13.96
N PHE A 193 3.45 -2.04 -14.83
CA PHE A 193 2.38 -1.12 -15.19
C PHE A 193 1.22 -1.79 -15.94
N LEU A 194 1.50 -2.76 -16.82
CA LEU A 194 0.45 -3.50 -17.54
C LEU A 194 -0.40 -4.34 -16.58
N VAL A 195 0.22 -5.04 -15.62
CA VAL A 195 -0.54 -5.81 -14.60
C VAL A 195 -1.32 -4.88 -13.70
N LEU A 196 -0.71 -3.79 -13.23
CA LEU A 196 -1.38 -2.80 -12.39
C LEU A 196 -2.61 -2.21 -13.11
N GLY A 197 -2.45 -1.81 -14.38
CA GLY A 197 -3.55 -1.31 -15.22
C GLY A 197 -4.65 -2.35 -15.41
N GLY A 198 -4.29 -3.61 -15.66
CA GLY A 198 -5.24 -4.72 -15.76
C GLY A 198 -6.01 -4.98 -14.47
N LEU A 199 -5.33 -4.95 -13.31
CA LEU A 199 -5.96 -5.08 -12.00
C LEU A 199 -6.90 -3.91 -11.68
N LEU A 200 -6.49 -2.68 -12.01
CA LEU A 200 -7.34 -1.49 -11.85
C LEU A 200 -8.58 -1.58 -12.75
N ALA A 201 -8.44 -2.02 -14.00
CA ALA A 201 -9.56 -2.23 -14.91
C ALA A 201 -10.51 -3.32 -14.39
N LEU A 202 -9.97 -4.44 -13.88
CA LEU A 202 -10.76 -5.51 -13.29
C LEU A 202 -11.50 -5.04 -12.03
N LYS A 203 -10.84 -4.30 -11.13
CA LYS A 203 -11.48 -3.68 -9.96
C LYS A 203 -12.60 -2.74 -10.39
N ALA A 204 -12.37 -1.87 -11.38
CA ALA A 204 -13.39 -0.96 -11.88
C ALA A 204 -14.60 -1.70 -12.47
N LEU A 205 -14.40 -2.84 -13.14
CA LEU A 205 -15.48 -3.69 -13.63
C LEU A 205 -16.26 -4.39 -12.51
N LEU A 206 -15.55 -4.90 -11.49
CA LEU A 206 -16.16 -5.51 -10.30
C LEU A 206 -16.98 -4.50 -9.50
N ASP A 207 -16.46 -3.29 -9.33
CA ASP A 207 -17.13 -2.22 -8.57
C ASP A 207 -18.39 -1.73 -9.29
N ARG A 208 -18.34 -1.63 -10.63
CA ARG A 208 -19.52 -1.37 -11.48
C ARG A 208 -20.60 -2.46 -11.32
N ARG A 209 -20.22 -3.73 -11.18
CA ARG A 209 -21.16 -4.84 -10.97
C ARG A 209 -21.76 -4.85 -9.56
N SER A 210 -20.97 -4.52 -8.54
CA SER A 210 -21.45 -4.38 -7.15
C SER A 210 -22.46 -3.24 -7.03
N THR A 211 -22.16 -2.10 -7.65
CA THR A 211 -23.06 -0.94 -7.69
C THR A 211 -24.33 -1.22 -8.48
N GLN A 212 -24.27 -2.01 -9.56
CA GLN A 212 -25.46 -2.45 -10.31
C GLN A 212 -26.36 -3.42 -9.53
N SER A 213 -25.82 -4.29 -8.66
CA SER A 213 -26.66 -5.12 -7.76
C SER A 213 -27.34 -4.30 -6.65
N ALA A 214 -26.76 -3.17 -6.25
CA ALA A 214 -27.40 -2.21 -5.35
C ALA A 214 -28.39 -1.28 -6.07
N ALA A 215 -28.26 -1.09 -7.39
CA ALA A 215 -29.11 -0.23 -8.22
C ALA A 215 -30.54 -0.76 -8.48
N GLY A 216 -30.95 -1.85 -7.81
CA GLY A 216 -32.36 -2.17 -7.58
C GLY A 216 -33.03 -1.25 -6.54
N ARG A 217 -32.27 -0.41 -5.82
CA ARG A 217 -32.79 0.62 -4.91
C ARG A 217 -31.94 1.89 -4.99
N GLY A 218 -32.39 2.85 -5.79
CA GLY A 218 -32.21 4.27 -5.50
C GLY A 218 -30.95 4.94 -6.03
N SER A 219 -31.11 5.52 -7.23
CA SER A 219 -30.53 6.77 -7.74
C SER A 219 -29.01 6.94 -7.83
N ALA A 220 -28.60 7.32 -9.03
CA ALA A 220 -27.25 7.61 -9.47
C ALA A 220 -26.66 8.86 -8.81
N ASP A 221 -25.35 8.84 -8.54
CA ASP A 221 -24.53 10.05 -8.42
C ASP A 221 -23.20 9.85 -9.18
N PRO A 222 -22.99 10.52 -10.32
CA PRO A 222 -21.84 10.34 -11.21
C PRO A 222 -20.70 11.32 -10.89
N ALA A 223 -20.23 11.39 -9.64
CA ALA A 223 -19.20 12.38 -9.27
C ALA A 223 -18.18 11.93 -8.21
N ARG A 224 -17.82 10.63 -8.13
CA ARG A 224 -16.69 10.19 -7.29
C ARG A 224 -15.40 10.12 -8.10
N VAL A 225 -14.80 11.29 -8.34
CA VAL A 225 -13.39 11.38 -8.74
C VAL A 225 -12.53 10.97 -7.54
N PHE A 226 -11.90 9.80 -7.67
CA PHE A 226 -10.96 9.26 -6.69
C PHE A 226 -9.66 10.05 -6.77
N THR A 227 -9.52 11.06 -5.90
CA THR A 227 -8.28 11.84 -5.76
C THR A 227 -7.49 11.33 -4.56
N ALA A 228 -6.15 11.34 -4.67
CA ALA A 228 -5.17 10.73 -3.75
C ALA A 228 -5.16 11.21 -2.29
N VAL A 229 -6.13 12.02 -1.88
CA VAL A 229 -6.39 12.45 -0.50
C VAL A 229 -7.88 12.19 -0.28
N GLY A 230 -8.21 11.16 0.50
CA GLY A 230 -9.55 10.56 0.58
C GLY A 230 -10.71 11.55 0.65
N VAL A 231 -11.85 11.11 0.10
CA VAL A 231 -13.20 11.71 0.12
C VAL A 231 -13.29 13.05 0.88
N LEU A 232 -12.91 14.14 0.22
CA LEU A 232 -13.55 15.41 0.50
C LEU A 232 -14.97 15.26 -0.04
N GLN A 233 -15.94 15.21 0.87
CA GLN A 233 -17.32 15.54 0.49
C GLN A 233 -17.25 16.92 -0.20
N PRO A 234 -17.96 17.12 -1.33
CA PRO A 234 -18.05 18.43 -1.92
C PRO A 234 -18.52 19.39 -0.83
N GLU A 235 -17.72 20.44 -0.58
CA GLU A 235 -18.20 21.59 0.17
C GLU A 235 -19.53 22.00 -0.48
N PRO A 236 -20.61 22.19 0.31
CA PRO A 236 -21.86 22.65 -0.24
C PRO A 236 -21.59 23.99 -0.95
N ASP A 237 -22.01 24.02 -2.20
CA ASP A 237 -22.11 25.17 -3.09
C ASP A 237 -22.55 26.42 -2.30
N MET A 238 -21.59 27.26 -1.90
CA MET A 238 -21.84 28.64 -1.47
C MET A 238 -21.99 29.49 -2.74
N GLY A 239 -23.02 29.16 -3.51
CA GLY A 239 -23.61 30.01 -4.53
C GLY A 239 -24.69 30.89 -3.90
N GLU A 240 -24.50 32.20 -4.01
CA GLU A 240 -25.56 33.20 -4.13
C GLU A 240 -26.57 33.34 -2.98
N MET A 241 -26.20 34.11 -1.96
CA MET A 241 -27.09 35.06 -1.28
C MET A 241 -26.25 36.32 -1.06
N GLY A 242 -26.33 37.37 -1.86
CA GLY A 242 -27.53 38.13 -2.20
C GLY A 242 -27.36 39.51 -1.60
N GLU A 243 -27.25 40.53 -2.46
CA GLU A 243 -27.44 41.94 -2.11
C GLU A 243 -28.67 42.12 -1.21
N SER A 244 -28.53 42.77 -0.05
CA SER A 244 -29.45 43.80 0.47
C SER A 244 -29.09 44.22 1.90
N GLU A 245 -29.01 45.55 2.07
CA GLU A 245 -28.95 46.37 3.30
C GLU A 245 -27.61 46.56 4.03
#